data_AF-A0A7R9Z1K9-F1
#
_entry.id   AF-A0A7R9Z1K9-F1
#
_cell.length_a   1.000
_cell.length_b   1.000
_cell.length_c   1.000
_cell.angle_alpha   90.00
_cell.angle_beta   90.00
_cell.angle_gamma   90.00
#
_symmetry.space_group_name_H-M   'P 1'
#
loop_
_entity.id
_entity.type
_entity.pdbx_description
1 polymer ?
#
loop_
_entity_poly.entity_id
_entity_poly.type
_entity_poly.pdbx_seq_one_letter_code
_entity_poly.pdbx_strand_id
1 'polypeptide(L)'
;PILEAGLPPSGVEELMALPAAAAHGELEGPTCRRVTVVGLNGDVAEALSDVLLGMGAQSVGVQEHRPPGAAEQQIFDDGAGGSTPLWDSCDIDVHFEMSVDVDQAMSDAGQVLFDSGLRPTATLSFCVEDVANEAWVEQIKASYVPLQISAGLYIVPEWSEPVDPSATNIILQPGVAFGTGEHPTTRLCLLSLQQMDLNG
;
A
#
# COMPACT_ATOMS: atom_id res chain seq x y z
N PRO A 1 48.90 27.26 -6.79
CA PRO A 1 48.25 25.95 -6.96
C PRO A 1 47.86 25.40 -5.57
N ILE A 2 46.62 25.42 -5.11
CA ILE A 2 45.30 25.44 -5.73
C ILE A 2 44.39 26.29 -4.81
N LEU A 3 43.44 27.01 -5.41
CA LEU A 3 42.46 27.86 -4.71
C LEU A 3 41.55 27.04 -3.79
N GLU A 4 41.39 27.52 -2.54
CA GLU A 4 40.19 27.25 -1.75
C GLU A 4 39.02 28.05 -2.34
N ALA A 5 37.98 27.36 -2.78
CA ALA A 5 36.68 27.92 -3.06
C ALA A 5 35.65 27.10 -2.30
N GLY A 6 35.07 27.72 -1.28
CA GLY A 6 33.96 27.15 -0.51
C GLY A 6 32.76 26.88 -1.42
N LEU A 7 32.27 25.66 -1.36
CA LEU A 7 30.94 25.29 -1.84
C LEU A 7 29.97 25.43 -0.66
N PRO A 8 28.87 26.19 -0.80
CA PRO A 8 27.81 26.21 0.20
C PRO A 8 27.09 24.85 0.21
N PRO A 9 26.59 24.38 1.36
CA PRO A 9 25.71 23.22 1.39
C PRO A 9 24.41 23.60 0.67
N SER A 10 24.23 23.07 -0.54
CA SER A 10 23.02 23.25 -1.34
C SER A 10 21.90 22.37 -0.77
N GLY A 11 20.80 23.03 -0.38
CA GLY A 11 19.60 22.42 0.16
C GLY A 11 19.00 21.34 -0.74
N VAL A 12 19.01 20.12 -0.22
CA VAL A 12 18.24 18.97 -0.71
C VAL A 12 17.40 18.33 0.39
N GLU A 13 17.19 19.01 1.53
CA GLU A 13 16.33 18.52 2.63
C GLU A 13 14.89 19.05 2.60
N GLU A 14 14.42 19.58 1.46
CA GLU A 14 13.08 20.16 1.38
C GLU A 14 12.32 19.68 0.13
N LEU A 15 12.11 18.35 0.02
CA LEU A 15 11.22 17.79 -1.00
C LEU A 15 10.70 16.39 -0.64
N MET A 16 10.14 16.24 0.56
CA MET A 16 9.05 15.27 0.81
C MET A 16 8.31 15.52 2.14
N ALA A 17 8.21 16.78 2.58
CA ALA A 17 7.22 17.13 3.59
C ALA A 17 5.84 17.14 2.91
N LEU A 18 5.20 15.98 2.84
CA LEU A 18 3.75 15.92 2.64
C LEU A 18 3.13 16.85 3.69
N PRO A 19 2.23 17.77 3.32
CA PRO A 19 1.51 18.54 4.34
C PRO A 19 0.84 17.51 5.24
N ALA A 20 1.02 17.65 6.55
CA ALA A 20 0.30 16.86 7.54
C ALA A 20 -1.18 16.93 7.17
N ALA A 21 -1.70 15.83 6.61
CA ALA A 21 -3.10 15.71 6.29
C ALA A 21 -3.83 16.03 7.60
N ALA A 22 -4.68 17.05 7.57
CA ALA A 22 -5.46 17.44 8.71
C ALA A 22 -6.10 16.17 9.30
N ALA A 23 -5.87 15.94 10.58
CA ALA A 23 -6.41 14.82 11.34
C ALA A 23 -7.94 14.88 11.27
N HIS A 24 -8.50 14.27 10.23
CA HIS A 24 -9.92 14.14 10.02
C HIS A 24 -10.29 12.71 10.38
N GLY A 25 -10.60 12.55 11.66
CA GLY A 25 -11.43 11.47 12.20
C GLY A 25 -10.73 10.13 12.38
N GLU A 26 -10.04 9.94 13.50
CA GLU A 26 -10.08 8.63 14.15
C GLU A 26 -11.56 8.34 14.43
N LEU A 27 -12.13 7.37 13.73
CA LEU A 27 -13.49 6.90 13.96
C LEU A 27 -13.40 5.94 15.17
N GLU A 28 -14.10 6.29 16.26
CA GLU A 28 -14.25 5.53 17.53
C GLU A 28 -13.30 4.34 17.79
N GLY A 29 -12.38 4.49 18.76
CA GLY A 29 -11.72 3.37 19.46
C GLY A 29 -10.98 2.32 18.61
N PRO A 30 -10.34 1.33 19.24
CA PRO A 30 -9.79 0.19 18.50
C PRO A 30 -10.94 -0.69 17.98
N THR A 31 -10.89 -1.02 16.69
CA THR A 31 -11.92 -1.84 16.01
C THR A 31 -11.46 -3.25 15.70
N CYS A 32 -10.15 -3.48 15.66
CA CYS A 32 -9.56 -4.81 15.51
C CYS A 32 -8.20 -4.89 16.18
N ARG A 33 -7.72 -6.12 16.37
CA ARG A 33 -6.34 -6.40 16.77
C ARG A 33 -5.52 -6.84 15.57
N ARG A 34 -4.38 -6.19 15.32
CA ARG A 34 -3.39 -6.64 14.34
C ARG A 34 -2.32 -7.49 15.03
N VAL A 35 -2.03 -8.64 14.48
CA VAL A 35 -0.97 -9.55 14.92
C VAL A 35 0.06 -9.63 13.83
N THR A 36 1.29 -9.24 14.13
CA THR A 36 2.39 -9.31 13.17
C THR A 36 3.35 -10.41 13.57
N VAL A 37 3.63 -11.32 12.63
CA VAL A 37 4.65 -12.36 12.77
C VAL A 37 5.69 -12.14 11.69
N VAL A 38 6.98 -12.14 12.07
CA VAL A 38 8.06 -11.75 11.15
C VAL A 38 9.01 -12.90 10.82
N GLY A 39 9.58 -12.86 9.61
CA GLY A 39 10.67 -13.75 9.21
C GLY A 39 10.27 -15.22 9.07
N LEU A 40 9.06 -15.50 8.58
CA LEU A 40 8.55 -16.83 8.31
C LEU A 40 9.04 -17.34 6.95
N ASN A 41 9.32 -18.64 6.82
CA ASN A 41 9.48 -19.25 5.50
C ASN A 41 8.15 -19.17 4.73
N GLY A 42 8.20 -19.01 3.40
CA GLY A 42 7.02 -18.90 2.54
C GLY A 42 5.93 -19.95 2.81
N ASP A 43 6.29 -21.24 2.78
CA ASP A 43 5.33 -22.34 3.02
C ASP A 43 4.67 -22.28 4.41
N VAL A 44 5.41 -21.79 5.41
CA VAL A 44 4.89 -21.62 6.78
C VAL A 44 3.97 -20.40 6.85
N ALA A 45 4.31 -19.31 6.17
CA ALA A 45 3.48 -18.12 6.09
C ALA A 45 2.14 -18.42 5.39
N GLU A 46 2.15 -19.17 4.29
CA GLU A 46 0.95 -19.60 3.58
C GLU A 46 0.06 -20.48 4.47
N ALA A 47 0.63 -21.55 5.04
CA ALA A 47 -0.14 -22.45 5.90
C ALA A 47 -0.67 -21.76 7.17
N LEU A 48 0.12 -20.88 7.79
CA LEU A 48 -0.31 -20.13 8.97
C LEU A 48 -1.46 -19.17 8.61
N SER A 49 -1.41 -18.55 7.44
CA SER A 49 -2.48 -17.67 6.93
C SER A 49 -3.80 -18.42 6.81
N ASP A 50 -3.80 -19.59 6.17
CA ASP A 50 -4.99 -20.42 6.00
C ASP A 50 -5.59 -20.87 7.33
N VAL A 51 -4.73 -21.31 8.27
CA VAL A 51 -5.17 -21.75 9.60
C VAL A 51 -5.79 -20.59 10.37
N LEU A 52 -5.16 -19.41 10.39
CA LEU A 52 -5.67 -18.25 11.12
C LEU A 52 -6.98 -17.70 10.52
N LEU A 53 -7.11 -17.71 9.19
CA LEU A 53 -8.39 -17.42 8.52
C LEU A 53 -9.49 -18.41 8.95
N GLY A 54 -9.17 -19.70 9.00
CA GLY A 54 -10.08 -20.73 9.50
C GLY A 54 -10.47 -20.56 10.97
N MET A 55 -9.63 -19.90 11.77
CA MET A 55 -9.85 -19.61 13.20
C MET A 55 -10.54 -18.26 13.45
N GLY A 56 -10.98 -17.55 12.40
CA GLY A 56 -11.75 -16.31 12.54
C GLY A 56 -10.95 -15.02 12.40
N ALA A 57 -9.74 -15.08 11.84
CA ALA A 57 -9.10 -13.85 11.35
C ALA A 57 -9.96 -13.21 10.26
N GLN A 58 -10.16 -11.89 10.34
CA GLN A 58 -10.90 -11.11 9.35
C GLN A 58 -10.08 -10.93 8.07
N SER A 59 -8.76 -10.85 8.19
CA SER A 59 -7.84 -10.78 7.06
C SER A 59 -6.44 -11.26 7.44
N VAL A 60 -5.69 -11.68 6.43
CA VAL A 60 -4.25 -11.94 6.53
C VAL A 60 -3.57 -11.28 5.32
N GLY A 61 -2.56 -10.47 5.57
CA GLY A 61 -1.65 -9.94 4.57
C GLY A 61 -0.30 -10.63 4.68
N VAL A 62 0.33 -10.93 3.54
CA VAL A 62 1.68 -11.48 3.48
C VAL A 62 2.56 -10.54 2.67
N GLN A 63 3.75 -10.23 3.19
CA GLN A 63 4.73 -9.37 2.54
C GLN A 63 6.14 -9.94 2.70
N GLU A 64 7.07 -9.55 1.82
CA GLU A 64 8.48 -9.92 1.94
C GLU A 64 9.07 -9.32 3.23
N HIS A 65 9.69 -10.16 4.06
CA HIS A 65 10.53 -9.70 5.15
C HIS A 65 11.88 -9.24 4.59
N ARG A 66 11.95 -7.98 4.17
CA ARG A 66 13.13 -7.41 3.52
C ARG A 66 13.93 -6.53 4.47
N PRO A 67 15.20 -6.89 4.80
CA PRO A 67 16.07 -6.01 5.55
C PRO A 67 16.30 -4.67 4.81
N PRO A 68 16.42 -3.54 5.53
CA PRO A 68 16.68 -2.25 4.90
C PRO A 68 17.90 -2.26 3.97
N GLY A 69 17.70 -1.87 2.71
CA GLY A 69 18.76 -1.83 1.69
C GLY A 69 19.05 -3.16 0.99
N ALA A 70 18.37 -4.26 1.35
CA ALA A 70 18.43 -5.49 0.58
C ALA A 70 17.69 -5.35 -0.76
N ALA A 71 18.10 -6.15 -1.75
CA ALA A 71 17.40 -6.23 -3.02
C ALA A 71 16.07 -6.99 -2.87
N GLU A 72 15.07 -6.60 -3.65
CA GLU A 72 13.82 -7.34 -3.79
C GLU A 72 14.07 -8.76 -4.33
N GLN A 73 13.50 -9.76 -3.66
CA GLN A 73 13.44 -11.10 -4.23
C GLN A 73 12.35 -11.15 -5.30
N GLN A 74 12.76 -11.54 -6.50
CA GLN A 74 11.85 -11.74 -7.63
C GLN A 74 11.14 -13.07 -7.49
N ILE A 75 9.81 -13.03 -7.59
CA ILE A 75 8.96 -14.21 -7.62
C ILE A 75 8.50 -14.42 -9.06
N PHE A 76 8.78 -15.61 -9.60
CA PHE A 76 8.41 -16.00 -10.94
C PHE A 76 7.39 -17.12 -10.89
N ASP A 77 6.31 -16.96 -11.64
CA ASP A 77 5.45 -18.09 -12.01
C ASP A 77 6.18 -18.91 -13.07
N ASP A 78 6.35 -20.21 -12.81
CA ASP A 78 7.03 -21.14 -13.70
C ASP A 78 6.10 -21.69 -14.81
N GLY A 79 4.81 -21.34 -14.77
CA GLY A 79 3.80 -21.77 -15.73
C GLY A 79 3.48 -23.27 -15.64
N ALA A 80 3.96 -23.97 -14.62
CA ALA A 80 3.72 -25.40 -14.42
C ALA A 80 2.32 -25.71 -13.84
N GLY A 81 1.51 -24.68 -13.61
CA GLY A 81 0.14 -24.80 -13.08
C GLY A 81 0.07 -25.06 -11.58
N GLY A 82 1.18 -24.89 -10.85
CA GLY A 82 1.22 -24.83 -9.39
C GLY A 82 0.88 -23.44 -8.85
N SER A 83 0.81 -23.29 -7.53
CA SER A 83 0.78 -21.97 -6.91
C SER A 83 2.15 -21.30 -7.06
N THR A 84 2.14 -20.00 -7.38
CA THR A 84 3.34 -19.18 -7.34
C THR A 84 3.88 -19.15 -5.90
N PRO A 85 5.15 -19.51 -5.67
CA PRO A 85 5.68 -19.55 -4.30
C PRO A 85 5.74 -18.14 -3.69
N LEU A 86 5.63 -18.08 -2.37
CA LEU A 86 5.94 -16.88 -1.60
C LEU A 86 7.46 -16.64 -1.50
N TRP A 87 7.84 -15.51 -0.92
CA TRP A 87 9.24 -15.18 -0.62
C TRP A 87 9.88 -16.15 0.37
N ASP A 88 11.21 -16.23 0.34
CA ASP A 88 11.99 -17.10 1.24
C ASP A 88 11.79 -16.68 2.70
N SER A 89 11.55 -15.39 2.93
CA SER A 89 11.27 -14.80 4.24
C SER A 89 10.09 -13.84 4.12
N CYS A 90 9.06 -14.07 4.92
CA CYS A 90 7.79 -13.35 4.88
C CYS A 90 7.41 -12.81 6.25
N ASP A 91 6.78 -11.64 6.26
CA ASP A 91 6.02 -11.13 7.40
C ASP A 91 4.53 -11.32 7.12
N ILE A 92 3.77 -11.72 8.13
CA ILE A 92 2.31 -11.80 8.05
C ILE A 92 1.68 -10.80 9.02
N ASP A 93 0.66 -10.11 8.53
CA ASP A 93 -0.20 -9.20 9.30
C ASP A 93 -1.61 -9.76 9.34
N VAL A 94 -2.07 -10.15 10.52
CA VAL A 94 -3.34 -10.85 10.74
C VAL A 94 -4.27 -9.94 11.54
N HIS A 95 -5.49 -9.72 11.07
CA HIS A 95 -6.46 -8.87 11.77
C HIS A 95 -7.55 -9.71 12.41
N PHE A 96 -7.75 -9.56 13.72
CA PHE A 96 -8.77 -10.22 14.51
C PHE A 96 -9.80 -9.22 15.05
N GLU A 97 -11.03 -9.68 15.26
CA GLU A 97 -12.02 -8.89 16.00
C GLU A 97 -11.58 -8.70 17.46
N MET A 98 -11.97 -7.59 18.10
CA MET A 98 -11.62 -7.28 19.50
C MET A 98 -12.11 -8.35 20.50
N SER A 99 -13.11 -9.14 20.12
CA SER A 99 -13.68 -10.22 20.91
C SER A 99 -12.85 -11.51 20.90
N VAL A 100 -11.91 -11.67 19.97
CA VAL A 100 -11.08 -12.87 19.82
C VAL A 100 -9.93 -12.86 20.83
N ASP A 101 -9.71 -14.01 21.46
CA ASP A 101 -8.52 -14.30 22.25
C ASP A 101 -7.36 -14.65 21.31
N VAL A 102 -6.54 -13.65 21.03
CA VAL A 102 -5.41 -13.74 20.08
C VAL A 102 -4.36 -14.74 20.55
N ASP A 103 -4.04 -14.77 21.84
CA ASP A 103 -3.02 -15.66 22.38
C ASP A 103 -3.44 -17.12 22.20
N GLN A 104 -4.71 -17.43 22.47
CA GLN A 104 -5.27 -18.76 22.25
C GLN A 104 -5.29 -19.12 20.76
N ALA A 105 -5.74 -18.22 19.89
CA ALA A 105 -5.78 -18.45 18.44
C ALA A 105 -4.39 -18.72 17.87
N MET A 106 -3.38 -17.95 18.27
CA MET A 106 -1.99 -18.14 17.84
C MET A 106 -1.39 -19.45 18.38
N SER A 107 -1.73 -19.82 19.62
CA SER A 107 -1.32 -21.10 20.21
C SER A 107 -1.92 -22.28 19.44
N ASP A 108 -3.22 -22.25 19.16
CA ASP A 108 -3.92 -23.31 18.43
C ASP A 108 -3.41 -23.41 16.99
N ALA A 109 -3.18 -22.27 16.32
CA ALA A 109 -2.60 -22.25 14.99
C ALA A 109 -1.20 -22.88 14.97
N GLY A 110 -0.36 -22.54 15.95
CA GLY A 110 0.96 -23.16 16.12
C GLY A 110 0.88 -24.68 16.28
N GLN A 111 -0.13 -25.19 17.01
CA GLN A 111 -0.31 -26.63 17.18
C GLN A 111 -0.77 -27.32 15.89
N VAL A 112 -1.69 -26.70 15.13
CA VAL A 112 -2.14 -27.24 13.83
C VAL A 112 -0.97 -27.32 12.84
N LEU A 113 -0.11 -26.30 12.78
CA LEU A 113 1.09 -26.35 11.94
C LEU A 113 2.04 -27.46 12.37
N PHE A 114 2.25 -27.61 13.68
CA PHE A 114 3.09 -28.67 14.23
C PHE A 114 2.59 -30.07 13.83
N ASP A 115 1.29 -30.32 13.95
CA ASP A 115 0.65 -31.59 13.60
C ASP A 115 0.71 -31.87 12.08
N SER A 116 0.72 -30.81 11.28
CA SER A 116 0.87 -30.86 9.81
C SER A 116 2.31 -31.15 9.36
N GLY A 117 3.27 -31.17 10.28
CA GLY A 117 4.69 -31.39 9.99
C GLY A 117 5.43 -30.16 9.46
N LEU A 118 4.75 -29.02 9.32
CA LEU A 118 5.35 -27.73 8.99
C LEU A 118 5.94 -27.14 10.27
N ARG A 119 7.26 -27.15 10.35
CA ARG A 119 7.99 -26.66 11.52
C ARG A 119 8.59 -25.30 11.21
N PRO A 120 8.14 -24.23 11.89
CA PRO A 120 8.88 -22.99 11.93
C PRO A 120 10.33 -23.28 12.35
N THR A 121 11.30 -22.64 11.69
CA THR A 121 12.74 -22.78 12.02
C THR A 121 13.03 -22.28 13.45
N ALA A 122 12.18 -21.39 13.97
CA ALA A 122 12.23 -20.84 15.32
C ALA A 122 10.81 -20.73 15.92
N THR A 123 10.71 -20.56 17.25
CA THR A 123 9.43 -20.28 17.92
C THR A 123 8.75 -19.07 17.29
N LEU A 124 7.47 -19.22 16.91
CA LEU A 124 6.64 -18.13 16.40
C LEU A 124 6.59 -17.02 17.44
N SER A 125 7.21 -15.89 17.12
CA SER A 125 7.20 -14.68 17.93
C SER A 125 6.33 -13.67 17.22
N PHE A 126 5.38 -13.08 17.94
CA PHE A 126 4.42 -12.13 17.37
C PHE A 126 4.23 -10.92 18.27
N CYS A 127 3.83 -9.80 17.68
CA CYS A 127 3.37 -8.62 18.43
C CYS A 127 1.88 -8.41 18.21
N VAL A 128 1.20 -7.85 19.21
CA VAL A 128 -0.23 -7.55 19.16
C VAL A 128 -0.46 -6.05 19.29
N GLU A 129 -1.09 -5.58 18.24
CA GLU A 129 -1.65 -4.29 17.90
C GLU A 129 -3.10 -3.97 18.23
N ASP A 130 -3.47 -2.92 18.96
CA ASP A 130 -4.85 -2.41 18.88
C ASP A 130 -4.92 -1.39 17.72
N VAL A 131 -5.78 -1.64 16.72
CA VAL A 131 -5.89 -0.80 15.51
C VAL A 131 -7.24 -0.06 15.49
N ALA A 132 -7.17 1.27 15.44
CA ALA A 132 -8.34 2.13 15.31
C ALA A 132 -8.86 2.18 13.88
N ASN A 133 -10.15 2.48 13.72
CA ASN A 133 -10.71 2.68 12.39
C ASN A 133 -10.34 4.06 11.85
N GLU A 134 -9.81 4.10 10.63
CA GLU A 134 -9.47 5.33 9.94
C GLU A 134 -10.46 5.62 8.81
N ALA A 135 -10.68 6.90 8.53
CA ALA A 135 -11.47 7.39 7.41
C ALA A 135 -10.68 7.28 6.08
N TRP A 136 -10.22 6.07 5.73
CA TRP A 136 -9.34 5.82 4.57
C TRP A 136 -9.94 6.34 3.26
N VAL A 137 -11.25 6.19 3.06
CA VAL A 137 -11.92 6.65 1.84
C VAL A 137 -11.84 8.17 1.73
N GLU A 138 -12.12 8.89 2.81
CA GLU A 138 -12.06 10.35 2.88
C GLU A 138 -10.63 10.85 2.70
N GLN A 139 -9.64 10.19 3.33
CA GLN A 139 -8.22 10.52 3.18
C GLN A 139 -7.75 10.35 1.74
N ILE A 140 -8.09 9.22 1.10
CA ILE A 140 -7.76 8.96 -0.31
C ILE A 140 -8.43 10.01 -1.20
N LYS A 141 -9.73 10.30 -1.01
CA LYS A 141 -10.44 11.33 -1.78
C LYS A 141 -9.81 12.71 -1.63
N ALA A 142 -9.38 13.06 -0.41
CA ALA A 142 -8.72 14.33 -0.12
C ALA A 142 -7.32 14.45 -0.77
N SER A 143 -6.66 13.33 -1.04
CA SER A 143 -5.36 13.32 -1.75
C SER A 143 -5.47 13.62 -3.25
N TYR A 144 -6.65 13.41 -3.85
CA TYR A 144 -6.90 13.74 -5.25
C TYR A 144 -7.38 15.19 -5.38
N VAL A 145 -6.56 16.02 -6.03
CA VAL A 145 -6.86 17.42 -6.33
C VAL A 145 -6.93 17.67 -7.84
N PRO A 146 -7.62 18.73 -8.31
CA PRO A 146 -7.62 19.08 -9.72
C PRO A 146 -6.20 19.27 -10.26
N LEU A 147 -5.87 18.56 -11.35
CA LEU A 147 -4.55 18.55 -11.96
C LEU A 147 -4.58 19.29 -13.29
N GLN A 148 -3.74 20.33 -13.40
CA GLN A 148 -3.54 21.03 -14.67
C GLN A 148 -2.62 20.22 -15.59
N ILE A 149 -3.15 19.78 -16.74
CA ILE A 149 -2.38 19.05 -17.75
C ILE A 149 -1.62 20.04 -18.64
N SER A 150 -2.30 21.10 -19.07
CA SER A 150 -1.74 22.19 -19.87
C SER A 150 -2.58 23.47 -19.69
N ALA A 151 -2.19 24.56 -20.35
CA ALA A 151 -2.98 25.79 -20.34
C ALA A 151 -4.41 25.52 -20.86
N GLY A 152 -5.42 25.79 -20.03
CA GLY A 152 -6.83 25.61 -20.40
C GLY A 152 -7.34 24.15 -20.41
N LEU A 153 -6.57 23.19 -19.88
CA LEU A 153 -7.01 21.79 -19.75
C LEU A 153 -6.66 21.20 -18.38
N TYR A 154 -7.69 20.72 -17.69
CA TYR A 154 -7.60 20.14 -16.35
C TYR A 154 -8.23 18.75 -16.33
N ILE A 155 -7.70 17.89 -15.46
CA ILE A 155 -8.39 16.70 -14.98
C ILE A 155 -8.87 17.01 -13.57
N VAL A 156 -10.16 16.78 -13.32
CA VAL A 156 -10.84 17.18 -12.09
C VAL A 156 -11.48 15.94 -11.46
N PRO A 157 -11.15 15.58 -10.21
CA PRO A 157 -11.88 14.54 -9.49
C PRO A 157 -13.37 14.93 -9.37
N GLU A 158 -14.29 13.97 -9.51
CA GLU A 158 -15.74 14.22 -9.48
C GLU A 158 -16.25 14.89 -8.20
N TRP A 159 -15.50 14.77 -7.09
CA TRP A 159 -15.81 15.34 -5.79
C TRP A 159 -15.12 16.70 -5.55
N SER A 160 -14.49 17.27 -6.56
CA SER A 160 -13.81 18.56 -6.50
C SER A 160 -14.43 19.56 -7.49
N GLU A 161 -14.38 20.83 -7.13
CA GLU A 161 -14.77 21.92 -8.03
C GLU A 161 -13.66 22.21 -9.04
N PRO A 162 -13.98 22.53 -10.30
CA PRO A 162 -13.02 23.00 -11.29
C PRO A 162 -12.30 24.28 -10.83
N VAL A 163 -10.97 24.31 -10.98
CA VAL A 163 -10.16 25.50 -10.66
C VAL A 163 -10.47 26.65 -11.63
N ASP A 164 -10.67 26.33 -12.91
CA ASP A 164 -11.13 27.26 -13.94
C ASP A 164 -12.34 26.66 -14.66
N PRO A 165 -13.57 27.09 -14.32
CA PRO A 165 -14.78 26.60 -14.99
C PRO A 165 -14.86 26.94 -16.49
N SER A 166 -14.07 27.90 -16.97
CA SER A 166 -14.03 28.28 -18.39
C SER A 166 -13.06 27.44 -19.22
N ALA A 167 -12.17 26.69 -18.55
CA ALA A 167 -11.26 25.74 -19.18
C ALA A 167 -11.96 24.44 -19.60
N THR A 168 -11.27 23.62 -20.38
CA THR A 168 -11.71 22.24 -20.62
C THR A 168 -11.43 21.42 -19.37
N ASN A 169 -12.49 20.97 -18.71
CA ASN A 169 -12.41 20.16 -17.49
C ASN A 169 -12.82 18.72 -17.80
N ILE A 170 -11.86 17.79 -17.73
CA ILE A 170 -12.12 16.35 -17.81
C ILE A 170 -12.45 15.86 -16.40
N ILE A 171 -13.73 15.66 -16.13
CA ILE A 171 -14.21 15.19 -14.83
C ILE A 171 -14.16 13.65 -14.81
N LEU A 172 -13.51 13.06 -13.81
CA LEU A 172 -13.44 11.60 -13.65
C LEU A 172 -13.45 11.17 -12.18
N GLN A 173 -13.67 9.87 -11.95
CA GLN A 173 -13.62 9.25 -10.64
C GLN A 173 -12.31 8.47 -10.49
N PRO A 174 -11.32 9.00 -9.75
CA PRO A 174 -10.10 8.26 -9.42
C PRO A 174 -10.41 6.90 -8.77
N GLY A 175 -9.68 5.87 -9.17
CA GLY A 175 -9.89 4.48 -8.72
C GLY A 175 -10.78 3.65 -9.65
N VAL A 176 -11.72 4.27 -10.37
CA VAL A 176 -12.58 3.56 -11.35
C VAL A 176 -12.12 3.82 -12.79
N ALA A 177 -11.61 5.02 -13.07
CA ALA A 177 -11.06 5.37 -14.37
C ALA A 177 -9.52 5.40 -14.33
N PHE A 178 -8.89 4.73 -15.30
CA PHE A 178 -7.49 5.00 -15.61
C PHE A 178 -7.36 6.38 -16.27
N GLY A 179 -6.19 7.01 -16.14
CA GLY A 179 -5.92 8.28 -16.80
C GLY A 179 -6.25 9.51 -15.95
N THR A 180 -5.97 9.47 -14.65
CA THR A 180 -6.08 10.63 -13.74
C THR A 180 -5.10 11.78 -14.05
N GLY A 181 -4.16 11.57 -14.98
CA GLY A 181 -3.18 12.57 -15.41
C GLY A 181 -1.86 12.57 -14.64
N GLU A 182 -1.83 11.94 -13.46
CA GLU A 182 -0.62 11.77 -12.64
C GLU A 182 0.46 10.95 -13.35
N HIS A 183 0.05 9.98 -14.18
CA HIS A 183 0.98 9.18 -14.96
C HIS A 183 1.44 9.93 -16.24
N PRO A 184 2.75 9.96 -16.55
CA PRO A 184 3.29 10.70 -17.70
C PRO A 184 2.64 10.35 -19.05
N THR A 185 2.24 9.10 -19.25
CA THR A 185 1.61 8.66 -20.52
C THR A 185 0.30 9.38 -20.79
N THR A 186 -0.55 9.56 -19.78
CA THR A 186 -1.82 10.28 -19.90
C THR A 186 -1.58 11.74 -20.29
N ARG A 187 -0.64 12.39 -19.61
CA ARG A 187 -0.24 13.78 -19.90
C ARG A 187 0.28 13.91 -21.33
N LEU A 188 1.18 13.03 -21.77
CA LEU A 188 1.74 13.07 -23.12
C LEU A 188 0.67 12.85 -24.20
N CYS A 189 -0.29 11.95 -23.98
CA CYS A 189 -1.40 11.73 -24.91
C CYS A 189 -2.28 12.97 -25.03
N LEU A 190 -2.68 13.57 -23.92
CA LEU A 190 -3.51 14.77 -23.90
C LEU A 190 -2.82 15.99 -24.52
N LEU A 191 -1.52 16.18 -24.22
CA LEU A 191 -0.71 17.22 -24.84
C LEU A 191 -0.57 17.03 -26.36
N SER A 192 -0.49 15.77 -26.82
CA SER A 192 -0.43 15.46 -28.26
C SER A 192 -1.77 15.72 -28.93
N LEU A 193 -2.89 15.32 -28.30
CA LEU A 193 -4.24 15.58 -28.82
C LEU A 193 -4.52 17.08 -28.98
N GLN A 194 -4.05 17.92 -28.07
CA GLN A 194 -4.20 19.38 -28.20
C GLN A 194 -3.47 19.99 -29.41
N GLN A 195 -2.47 19.30 -29.95
CA GLN A 195 -1.71 19.78 -31.12
C GLN A 195 -2.32 19.30 -32.44
N MET A 196 -3.30 18.40 -32.40
CA MET A 196 -3.93 17.86 -33.59
C MET A 196 -5.08 18.76 -34.05
N ASP A 197 -5.21 18.93 -35.36
CA ASP A 197 -6.43 19.47 -35.95
C ASP A 197 -7.49 18.38 -35.94
N LEU A 198 -8.44 18.51 -35.01
CA LEU A 198 -9.53 17.55 -34.83
C LEU A 198 -10.80 17.95 -35.60
N ASN A 199 -10.71 18.97 -36.45
CA ASN A 199 -11.79 19.30 -37.37
C ASN A 199 -11.81 18.29 -38.52
N GLY A 200 -12.85 17.45 -38.56
CA GLY A 200 -13.09 16.51 -39.65
C GLY A 200 -13.50 17.18 -40.96
#